data_AF-A0A3D5PSK7-F1
#
_entry.id   AF-A0A3D5PSK7-F1
#
_cell.length_a   1.000
_cell.length_b   1.000
_cell.length_c   1.000
_cell.angle_alpha   90.00
_cell.angle_beta   90.00
_cell.angle_gamma   90.00
#
_symmetry.space_group_name_H-M   'P 1'
#
loop_
_entity.id
_entity.type
_entity.pdbx_description
1 polymer ?
#
loop_
_entity_poly.entity_id
_entity_poly.type
_entity_poly.pdbx_seq_one_letter_code
_entity_poly.pdbx_strand_id
1 'polypeptide(L)'
;TKYDQTYAEVSEEERAKLRREFRFEGKGPIIVAGSTHGGEEEIVVRTFGKILEKYPDARLLLAVREITRAASVRFMIKHQGYTVLRRSKMGTDEDDGKGAQIVILDTIGELGRLYSLADVVFVGGSFVKVGGHNILEPAAHGKPVLVGPYMFNFQEIFELLSQRGVCIMTPDEKSFETTLLDLLGNPEKMKKMGEAALEVVHENQGATERNIASFEELVKEYGIRLRGKA
;
A
#
# COMPACT_ATOMS: atom_id res chain seq x y z
N THR A 1 -7.42 16.66 5.45
CA THR A 1 -7.62 16.14 4.08
C THR A 1 -7.20 14.67 4.04
N LYS A 2 -7.35 13.97 2.91
CA LYS A 2 -6.73 12.64 2.73
C LYS A 2 -5.20 12.66 2.98
N TYR A 3 -4.56 13.83 2.93
CA TYR A 3 -3.13 14.04 3.16
C TYR A 3 -2.73 14.25 4.64
N ASP A 4 -3.68 14.44 5.57
CA ASP A 4 -3.40 14.77 6.99
C ASP A 4 -3.58 13.57 7.93
N GLN A 5 -3.60 12.34 7.40
CA GLN A 5 -3.70 11.14 8.24
C GLN A 5 -2.32 10.79 8.84
N THR A 6 -2.25 10.73 10.16
CA THR A 6 -1.05 10.51 10.99
C THR A 6 -0.42 9.11 10.88
N TYR A 7 -0.82 8.29 9.91
CA TYR A 7 -0.26 6.95 9.69
C TYR A 7 1.09 6.96 8.96
N ALA A 8 1.50 8.11 8.42
CA ALA A 8 2.71 8.27 7.61
C ALA A 8 4.03 8.30 8.42
N GLU A 9 3.97 8.58 9.72
CA GLU A 9 5.17 8.70 10.56
C GLU A 9 5.45 7.38 11.28
N VAL A 10 6.20 6.50 10.61
CA VAL A 10 6.77 5.29 11.23
C VAL A 10 8.26 5.54 11.44
N SER A 11 8.70 5.56 12.70
CA SER A 11 10.13 5.70 13.04
C SER A 11 10.93 4.48 12.55
N GLU A 12 12.24 4.64 12.34
CA GLU A 12 13.09 3.50 11.99
C GLU A 12 13.10 2.40 13.07
N GLU A 13 12.95 2.76 14.34
CA GLU A 13 12.81 1.79 15.44
C GLU A 13 11.50 0.99 15.33
N GLU A 14 10.38 1.68 15.08
CA GLU A 14 9.09 1.01 14.87
C GLU A 14 9.13 0.14 13.61
N ARG A 15 9.71 0.62 12.52
CA ARG A 15 9.88 -0.15 11.28
C ARG A 15 10.71 -1.42 11.52
N ALA A 16 11.81 -1.32 12.27
CA ALA A 16 12.63 -2.48 12.63
C ALA A 16 11.85 -3.46 13.53
N LYS A 17 11.05 -2.96 14.47
CA LYS A 17 10.16 -3.79 15.29
C LYS A 17 9.11 -4.52 14.43
N LEU A 18 8.46 -3.83 13.51
CA LEU A 18 7.50 -4.42 12.57
C LEU A 18 8.17 -5.48 11.68
N ARG A 19 9.39 -5.23 11.17
CA ARG A 19 10.15 -6.24 10.40
C ARG A 19 10.38 -7.52 11.20
N ARG A 20 10.78 -7.41 12.48
CA ARG A 20 10.93 -8.56 13.39
C ARG A 20 9.61 -9.27 13.64
N GLU A 21 8.56 -8.52 13.93
CA GLU A 21 7.23 -9.06 14.24
C GLU A 21 6.66 -9.87 13.06
N PHE A 22 6.83 -9.38 11.83
CA PHE A 22 6.40 -10.07 10.61
C PHE A 22 7.42 -11.11 10.12
N ARG A 23 8.61 -11.19 10.74
CA ARG A 23 9.75 -12.02 10.32
C ARG A 23 10.19 -11.74 8.87
N PHE A 24 10.18 -10.46 8.50
CA PHE A 24 10.58 -9.93 7.19
C PHE A 24 12.00 -9.32 7.24
N GLU A 25 12.92 -10.02 7.90
CA GLU A 25 14.30 -9.59 8.12
C GLU A 25 15.27 -10.07 7.03
N GLY A 26 14.77 -10.86 6.07
CA GLY A 26 15.55 -11.36 4.94
C GLY A 26 16.03 -10.25 4.01
N LYS A 27 16.95 -10.63 3.10
CA LYS A 27 17.51 -9.71 2.09
C LYS A 27 16.64 -9.53 0.85
N GLY A 28 15.55 -10.31 0.75
CA GLY A 28 14.61 -10.22 -0.35
C GLY A 28 13.69 -8.99 -0.25
N PRO A 29 13.06 -8.59 -1.36
CA PRO A 29 12.13 -7.49 -1.36
C PRO A 29 10.84 -7.82 -0.61
N ILE A 30 10.23 -6.81 -0.01
CA ILE A 30 8.91 -6.86 0.62
C ILE A 30 7.92 -6.16 -0.30
N ILE A 31 6.96 -6.92 -0.81
CA ILE A 31 5.85 -6.39 -1.59
C ILE A 31 4.66 -6.25 -0.66
N VAL A 32 3.99 -5.10 -0.70
CA VAL A 32 2.71 -4.90 0.00
C VAL A 32 1.60 -4.73 -1.02
N ALA A 33 0.63 -5.64 -1.03
CA ALA A 33 -0.60 -5.51 -1.80
C ALA A 33 -1.72 -5.02 -0.88
N GLY A 34 -2.02 -3.73 -0.94
CA GLY A 34 -2.95 -3.04 -0.05
C GLY A 34 -4.38 -3.00 -0.60
N SER A 35 -5.36 -3.29 0.25
CA SER A 35 -6.80 -3.16 -0.05
C SER A 35 -7.25 -3.96 -1.30
N THR A 36 -6.81 -5.22 -1.42
CA THR A 36 -7.16 -6.09 -2.55
C THR A 36 -8.63 -6.56 -2.53
N HIS A 37 -9.15 -6.83 -3.72
CA HIS A 37 -10.48 -7.37 -3.99
C HIS A 37 -10.41 -8.70 -4.75
N GLY A 38 -11.52 -9.43 -4.80
CA GLY A 38 -11.60 -10.72 -5.48
C GLY A 38 -11.17 -10.66 -6.94
N GLY A 39 -10.30 -11.59 -7.33
CA GLY A 39 -9.65 -11.62 -8.64
C GLY A 39 -8.29 -10.94 -8.66
N GLU A 40 -8.01 -10.00 -7.74
CA GLU A 40 -6.71 -9.33 -7.66
C GLU A 40 -5.71 -10.15 -6.84
N GLU A 41 -6.17 -10.88 -5.82
CA GLU A 41 -5.27 -11.68 -4.98
C GLU A 41 -4.58 -12.77 -5.79
N GLU A 42 -5.30 -13.41 -6.72
CA GLU A 42 -4.72 -14.42 -7.60
C GLU A 42 -3.66 -13.85 -8.55
N ILE A 43 -3.88 -12.64 -9.07
CA ILE A 43 -2.90 -11.92 -9.91
C ILE A 43 -1.64 -11.64 -9.10
N VAL A 44 -1.79 -11.04 -7.92
CA VAL A 44 -0.67 -10.68 -7.04
C VAL A 44 0.14 -11.91 -6.63
N VAL A 45 -0.54 -13.01 -6.25
CA VAL A 45 0.14 -14.24 -5.81
C VAL A 45 0.86 -14.93 -6.97
N ARG A 46 0.29 -14.97 -8.18
CA ARG A 46 0.99 -15.51 -9.36
C ARG A 46 2.24 -14.71 -9.70
N THR A 47 2.15 -13.37 -9.72
CA THR A 47 3.30 -12.50 -9.93
C THR A 47 4.34 -12.67 -8.81
N PHE A 48 3.92 -12.83 -7.56
CA PHE A 48 4.83 -13.10 -6.44
C PHE A 48 5.60 -14.42 -6.62
N GLY A 49 4.97 -15.44 -7.22
CA GLY A 49 5.66 -16.66 -7.65
C GLY A 49 6.86 -16.38 -8.56
N LYS A 50 6.69 -15.49 -9.54
CA LYS A 50 7.78 -15.06 -10.44
C LYS A 50 8.87 -14.26 -9.73
N ILE A 51 8.50 -13.47 -8.73
CA ILE A 51 9.46 -12.76 -7.89
C ILE A 51 10.29 -13.76 -7.08
N LEU A 52 9.68 -14.81 -6.53
CA LEU A 52 10.39 -15.83 -5.75
C LEU A 52 11.41 -16.62 -6.57
N GLU A 53 11.18 -16.80 -7.88
CA GLU A 53 12.16 -17.43 -8.79
C GLU A 53 13.49 -16.63 -8.84
N LYS A 54 13.43 -15.30 -8.70
CA LYS A 54 14.60 -14.39 -8.73
C LYS A 54 15.09 -13.98 -7.33
N TYR A 55 14.17 -13.88 -6.38
CA TYR A 55 14.41 -13.43 -5.02
C TYR A 55 13.76 -14.41 -4.02
N PRO A 56 14.42 -15.53 -3.68
CA PRO A 56 13.84 -16.58 -2.84
C PRO A 56 13.43 -16.11 -1.43
N ASP A 57 14.09 -15.07 -0.93
CA ASP A 57 13.80 -14.45 0.38
C ASP A 57 12.70 -13.37 0.32
N ALA A 58 12.05 -13.17 -0.83
CA ALA A 58 10.99 -12.18 -0.96
C ALA A 58 9.82 -12.48 0.00
N ARG A 59 9.11 -11.42 0.37
CA ARG A 59 7.95 -11.50 1.26
C ARG A 59 6.79 -10.71 0.66
N LEU A 60 5.57 -11.21 0.87
CA LEU A 60 4.34 -10.53 0.47
C LEU A 60 3.48 -10.28 1.70
N LEU A 61 3.11 -9.02 1.93
CA LEU A 61 2.01 -8.66 2.81
C LEU A 61 0.78 -8.37 1.95
N LEU A 62 -0.28 -9.16 2.11
CA LEU A 62 -1.50 -9.05 1.33
C LEU A 62 -2.65 -8.60 2.24
N ALA A 63 -3.10 -7.35 2.08
CA ALA A 63 -4.20 -6.79 2.84
C ALA A 63 -5.49 -6.84 2.03
N VAL A 64 -6.38 -7.76 2.41
CA VAL A 64 -7.71 -7.87 1.79
C VAL A 64 -8.60 -6.73 2.25
N ARG A 65 -9.38 -6.14 1.34
CA ARG A 65 -10.33 -5.08 1.70
C ARG A 65 -11.44 -5.60 2.62
N GLU A 66 -11.92 -6.81 2.35
CA GLU A 66 -12.95 -7.50 3.14
C GLU A 66 -12.32 -8.62 3.96
N ILE A 67 -12.10 -8.37 5.26
CA ILE A 67 -11.41 -9.29 6.18
C ILE A 67 -12.10 -10.66 6.28
N THR A 68 -13.41 -10.72 6.07
CA THR A 68 -14.16 -11.99 6.02
C THR A 68 -13.66 -12.94 4.93
N ARG A 69 -13.02 -12.42 3.87
CA ARG A 69 -12.40 -13.21 2.79
C ARG A 69 -11.01 -13.76 3.14
N ALA A 70 -10.40 -13.37 4.26
CA ALA A 70 -9.04 -13.78 4.60
C ALA A 70 -8.88 -15.32 4.66
N ALA A 71 -9.91 -16.05 5.10
CA ALA A 71 -9.88 -17.50 5.15
C ALA A 71 -9.86 -18.15 3.76
N SER A 72 -10.67 -17.66 2.82
CA SER A 72 -10.69 -18.20 1.45
C SER A 72 -9.43 -17.82 0.67
N VAL A 73 -8.93 -16.60 0.85
CA VAL A 73 -7.65 -16.16 0.27
C VAL A 73 -6.49 -17.00 0.81
N ARG A 74 -6.46 -17.31 2.11
CA ARG A 74 -5.47 -18.24 2.70
C ARG A 74 -5.53 -19.61 2.05
N PHE A 75 -6.73 -20.15 1.84
CA PHE A 75 -6.90 -21.45 1.20
C PHE A 75 -6.36 -21.44 -0.24
N MET A 76 -6.70 -20.40 -1.01
CA MET A 76 -6.18 -20.19 -2.37
C MET A 76 -4.65 -20.15 -2.40
N ILE A 77 -4.03 -19.38 -1.50
CA ILE A 77 -2.57 -19.28 -1.41
C ILE A 77 -1.92 -20.63 -1.09
N LYS A 78 -2.49 -21.39 -0.15
CA LYS A 78 -1.99 -22.74 0.18
C LYS A 78 -2.09 -23.71 -1.00
N HIS A 79 -3.15 -23.61 -1.81
CA HIS A 79 -3.32 -24.44 -3.00
C HIS A 79 -2.27 -24.16 -4.07
N GLN A 80 -1.72 -22.94 -4.09
CA GLN A 80 -0.60 -22.58 -4.97
C GLN A 80 0.77 -22.98 -4.39
N GLY A 81 0.82 -23.62 -3.21
CA GLY A 81 2.04 -24.17 -2.62
C GLY A 81 2.86 -23.20 -1.78
N TYR A 82 2.35 -22.00 -1.47
CA TYR A 82 3.06 -21.02 -0.65
C TYR A 82 2.76 -21.17 0.85
N THR A 83 3.75 -20.85 1.68
CA THR A 83 3.52 -20.72 3.12
C THR A 83 2.78 -19.41 3.41
N VAL A 84 1.73 -19.50 4.23
CA VAL A 84 0.85 -18.37 4.52
C VAL A 84 0.38 -18.35 5.97
N LEU A 85 0.47 -17.16 6.57
CA LEU A 85 -0.02 -16.87 7.91
C LEU A 85 -0.98 -15.68 7.87
N ARG A 86 -1.97 -15.67 8.75
CA ARG A 86 -2.84 -14.51 8.96
C ARG A 86 -2.28 -13.66 10.08
N ARG A 87 -2.35 -12.34 9.95
CA ARG A 87 -1.88 -11.39 10.98
C ARG A 87 -2.50 -11.69 12.33
N SER A 88 -3.82 -11.94 12.39
CA SER A 88 -4.56 -12.29 13.61
C SER A 88 -4.09 -13.59 14.30
N LYS A 89 -3.25 -14.39 13.63
CA LYS A 89 -2.76 -15.70 14.10
C LYS A 89 -1.27 -15.70 14.41
N MET A 90 -0.56 -14.60 14.20
CA MET A 90 0.84 -14.46 14.61
C MET A 90 0.96 -14.63 16.14
N GLY A 91 1.96 -15.41 16.58
CA GLY A 91 2.17 -15.71 17.99
C GLY A 91 1.16 -16.68 18.64
N THR A 92 0.25 -17.27 17.86
CA THR A 92 -0.64 -18.34 18.31
C THR A 92 -0.09 -19.71 17.93
N ASP A 93 -0.75 -20.80 18.35
CA ASP A 93 -0.35 -22.17 17.98
C ASP A 93 -0.41 -22.44 16.45
N GLU A 94 -1.11 -21.60 15.67
CA GLU A 94 -1.12 -21.67 14.21
C GLU A 94 0.16 -21.09 13.55
N ASP A 95 1.00 -20.40 14.32
CA ASP A 95 2.26 -19.80 13.88
C ASP A 95 3.44 -20.72 14.20
N ASP A 96 4.03 -21.32 13.17
CA ASP A 96 5.15 -22.27 13.30
C ASP A 96 6.50 -21.60 13.62
N GLY A 97 6.53 -20.27 13.73
CA GLY A 97 7.71 -19.49 14.06
C GLY A 97 8.73 -19.32 12.94
N LYS A 98 8.56 -19.98 11.78
CA LYS A 98 9.56 -19.99 10.70
C LYS A 98 9.47 -18.77 9.77
N GLY A 99 8.37 -18.03 9.84
CA GLY A 99 8.08 -16.90 8.95
C GLY A 99 7.46 -17.38 7.63
N ALA A 100 6.27 -16.87 7.33
CA ALA A 100 5.57 -17.19 6.10
C ALA A 100 6.09 -16.37 4.91
N GLN A 101 6.06 -16.94 3.71
CA GLN A 101 6.31 -16.20 2.47
C GLN A 101 5.26 -15.10 2.27
N ILE A 102 4.01 -15.41 2.62
CA ILE A 102 2.87 -14.51 2.49
C ILE A 102 2.20 -14.31 3.85
N VAL A 103 1.99 -13.06 4.24
CA VAL A 103 1.17 -12.72 5.41
C VAL A 103 -0.09 -12.03 4.93
N ILE A 104 -1.26 -12.55 5.32
CA ILE A 104 -2.54 -11.88 5.06
C ILE A 104 -2.83 -10.93 6.21
N LEU A 105 -2.98 -9.65 5.90
CA LEU A 105 -3.44 -8.65 6.87
C LEU A 105 -4.97 -8.74 6.99
N ASP A 106 -5.42 -9.40 8.04
CA ASP A 106 -6.82 -9.61 8.38
C ASP A 106 -7.25 -8.82 9.65
N THR A 107 -6.57 -7.70 9.88
CA THR A 107 -6.77 -6.77 10.99
C THR A 107 -7.01 -5.34 10.47
N ILE A 108 -7.67 -4.50 11.27
CA ILE A 108 -8.07 -3.14 10.87
C ILE A 108 -7.08 -2.12 11.44
N GLY A 109 -6.75 -1.09 10.65
CA GLY A 109 -5.98 0.07 11.13
C GLY A 109 -4.46 -0.13 11.20
N GLU A 110 -3.94 -1.22 10.64
CA GLU A 110 -2.49 -1.47 10.59
C GLU A 110 -1.88 -1.15 9.21
N LEU A 111 -2.65 -1.22 8.12
CA LEU A 111 -2.14 -1.15 6.74
C LEU A 111 -1.29 0.10 6.46
N GLY A 112 -1.75 1.28 6.89
CA GLY A 112 -1.03 2.54 6.69
C GLY A 112 0.43 2.44 7.15
N ARG A 113 0.64 2.04 8.41
CA ARG A 113 1.98 1.85 9.00
C ARG A 113 2.77 0.74 8.31
N LEU A 114 2.10 -0.32 7.88
CA LEU A 114 2.75 -1.47 7.24
C LEU A 114 3.26 -1.18 5.83
N TYR A 115 2.78 -0.13 5.16
CA TYR A 115 3.40 0.35 3.92
C TYR A 115 4.87 0.75 4.12
N SER A 116 5.28 1.18 5.33
CA SER A 116 6.69 1.49 5.64
C SER A 116 7.64 0.30 5.40
N LEU A 117 7.13 -0.94 5.50
CA LEU A 117 7.88 -2.17 5.27
C LEU A 117 8.18 -2.40 3.78
N ALA A 118 7.31 -1.90 2.89
CA ALA A 118 7.36 -2.19 1.47
C ALA A 118 8.62 -1.66 0.80
N ASP A 119 9.07 -2.38 -0.22
CA ASP A 119 9.93 -1.88 -1.28
C ASP A 119 9.09 -1.38 -2.46
N VAL A 120 8.00 -2.10 -2.81
CA VAL A 120 7.00 -1.69 -3.81
C VAL A 120 5.59 -2.01 -3.28
N VAL A 121 4.64 -1.13 -3.56
CA VAL A 121 3.24 -1.28 -3.15
C VAL A 121 2.34 -1.46 -4.36
N PHE A 122 1.47 -2.47 -4.34
CA PHE A 122 0.31 -2.53 -5.21
C PHE A 122 -0.93 -2.08 -4.44
N VAL A 123 -1.72 -1.17 -4.99
CA VAL A 123 -2.99 -0.74 -4.37
C VAL A 123 -4.15 -1.32 -5.17
N GLY A 124 -4.93 -2.18 -4.52
CA GLY A 124 -6.04 -2.91 -5.10
C GLY A 124 -7.29 -2.07 -5.34
N GLY A 125 -8.41 -2.76 -5.62
CA GLY A 125 -9.62 -2.17 -6.17
C GLY A 125 -9.41 -1.56 -7.56
N SER A 126 -8.28 -1.89 -8.20
CA SER A 126 -7.74 -1.19 -9.36
C SER A 126 -7.59 -2.11 -10.58
N PHE A 127 -7.47 -3.43 -10.41
CA PHE A 127 -7.66 -4.41 -11.48
C PHE A 127 -9.12 -4.85 -11.65
N VAL A 128 -9.97 -4.52 -10.68
CA VAL A 128 -11.41 -4.71 -10.74
C VAL A 128 -12.11 -3.35 -10.78
N LYS A 129 -13.36 -3.32 -11.27
CA LYS A 129 -14.17 -2.09 -11.42
C LYS A 129 -14.71 -1.53 -10.09
N VAL A 130 -13.87 -1.48 -9.07
CA VAL A 130 -14.16 -0.88 -7.76
C VAL A 130 -13.81 0.61 -7.77
N GLY A 131 -12.74 0.99 -8.47
CA GLY A 131 -12.35 2.39 -8.70
C GLY A 131 -11.13 2.88 -7.93
N GLY A 132 -10.33 1.95 -7.40
CA GLY A 132 -9.09 2.21 -6.68
C GLY A 132 -9.28 2.44 -5.18
N HIS A 133 -8.15 2.47 -4.46
CA HIS A 133 -8.06 2.85 -3.06
C HIS A 133 -7.01 3.95 -2.86
N ASN A 134 -6.78 4.32 -1.59
CA ASN A 134 -5.90 5.42 -1.22
C ASN A 134 -4.42 5.13 -1.54
N ILE A 135 -3.92 5.75 -2.60
CA ILE A 135 -2.52 5.69 -3.04
C ILE A 135 -1.62 6.73 -2.35
N LEU A 136 -2.18 7.62 -1.53
CA LEU A 136 -1.38 8.61 -0.78
C LEU A 136 -0.66 8.00 0.43
N GLU A 137 -1.28 7.03 1.11
CA GLU A 137 -0.67 6.34 2.24
C GLU A 137 0.68 5.72 1.89
N PRO A 138 0.82 4.89 0.83
CA PRO A 138 2.12 4.37 0.45
C PRO A 138 3.08 5.45 -0.09
N ALA A 139 2.56 6.48 -0.78
CA ALA A 139 3.38 7.60 -1.24
C ALA A 139 3.99 8.39 -0.07
N ALA A 140 3.26 8.55 1.03
CA ALA A 140 3.73 9.21 2.25
C ALA A 140 4.87 8.46 2.95
N HIS A 141 5.01 7.16 2.67
CA HIS A 141 6.16 6.36 3.09
C HIS A 141 7.29 6.30 2.05
N GLY A 142 7.23 7.13 1.00
CA GLY A 142 8.22 7.15 -0.06
C GLY A 142 8.23 5.87 -0.91
N LYS A 143 7.08 5.22 -1.09
CA LYS A 143 7.01 3.92 -1.77
C LYS A 143 6.57 4.07 -3.23
N PRO A 144 7.25 3.43 -4.19
CA PRO A 144 6.71 3.21 -5.53
C PRO A 144 5.35 2.53 -5.46
N VAL A 145 4.38 3.04 -6.23
CA VAL A 145 3.00 2.53 -6.24
C VAL A 145 2.64 1.98 -7.62
N LEU A 146 2.07 0.77 -7.66
CA LEU A 146 1.47 0.15 -8.83
C LEU A 146 -0.05 0.06 -8.65
N VAL A 147 -0.80 0.31 -9.73
CA VAL A 147 -2.26 0.20 -9.76
C VAL A 147 -2.74 -0.40 -11.08
N GLY A 148 -3.89 -1.07 -11.07
CA GLY A 148 -4.58 -1.48 -12.28
C GLY A 148 -5.30 -0.33 -13.01
N PRO A 149 -6.03 -0.63 -14.10
CA PRO A 149 -6.65 0.39 -14.96
C PRO A 149 -7.85 1.13 -14.35
N TYR A 150 -8.42 0.67 -13.24
CA TYR A 150 -9.66 1.21 -12.67
C TYR A 150 -9.40 2.12 -11.47
N MET A 151 -9.06 3.39 -11.73
CA MET A 151 -8.75 4.38 -10.68
C MET A 151 -9.77 5.54 -10.59
N PHE A 152 -10.98 5.37 -11.10
CA PHE A 152 -11.95 6.47 -11.25
C PHE A 152 -12.40 7.15 -9.93
N ASN A 153 -12.29 6.51 -8.75
CA ASN A 153 -12.57 7.17 -7.46
C ASN A 153 -11.36 7.96 -6.92
N PHE A 154 -10.18 7.76 -7.49
CA PHE A 154 -8.90 8.35 -7.08
C PHE A 154 -8.16 8.98 -8.26
N GLN A 155 -8.89 9.33 -9.33
CA GLN A 155 -8.30 9.75 -10.61
C GLN A 155 -7.39 10.98 -10.45
N GLU A 156 -7.84 12.02 -9.75
CA GLU A 156 -7.05 13.24 -9.53
C GLU A 156 -5.72 12.95 -8.82
N ILE A 157 -5.76 12.11 -7.78
CA ILE A 157 -4.58 11.72 -7.01
C ILE A 157 -3.66 10.84 -7.86
N PHE A 158 -4.23 9.94 -8.65
CA PHE A 158 -3.49 9.09 -9.58
C PHE A 158 -2.76 9.94 -10.62
N GLU A 159 -3.43 10.91 -11.24
CA GLU A 159 -2.84 11.80 -12.23
C GLU A 159 -1.68 12.60 -11.62
N LEU A 160 -1.86 13.17 -10.42
CA LEU A 160 -0.81 13.88 -9.70
C LEU A 160 0.43 13.00 -9.46
N LEU A 161 0.25 11.81 -8.86
CA LEU A 161 1.36 10.92 -8.54
C LEU A 161 2.00 10.32 -9.78
N SER A 162 1.22 10.02 -10.82
CA SER A 162 1.71 9.47 -12.09
C SER A 162 2.56 10.48 -12.86
N GLN A 163 2.14 11.75 -12.93
CA GLN A 163 2.93 12.83 -13.56
C GLN A 163 4.29 13.04 -12.89
N ARG A 164 4.40 12.74 -11.59
CA ARG A 164 5.64 12.83 -10.81
C ARG A 164 6.42 11.51 -10.81
N GLY A 165 5.97 10.51 -11.56
CA GLY A 165 6.62 9.21 -11.68
C GLY A 165 6.51 8.32 -10.44
N VAL A 166 5.62 8.63 -9.49
CA VAL A 166 5.46 7.91 -8.22
C VAL A 166 4.54 6.69 -8.37
N CYS A 167 3.47 6.85 -9.16
CA CYS A 167 2.46 5.83 -9.38
C CYS A 167 2.46 5.36 -10.84
N ILE A 168 2.53 4.06 -11.08
CA ILE A 168 2.50 3.48 -12.43
C ILE A 168 1.22 2.67 -12.60
N MET A 169 0.47 2.97 -13.65
CA MET A 169 -0.68 2.16 -14.07
C MET A 169 -0.21 0.99 -14.92
N THR A 170 -0.66 -0.20 -14.54
CA THR A 170 -0.41 -1.46 -15.25
C THR A 170 -1.76 -1.95 -15.79
N PRO A 171 -2.02 -1.89 -17.12
CA PRO A 171 -3.35 -2.17 -17.67
C PRO A 171 -3.79 -3.64 -17.54
N ASP A 172 -2.85 -4.55 -17.32
CA ASP A 172 -3.10 -5.99 -17.24
C ASP A 172 -2.07 -6.70 -16.34
N GLU A 173 -2.26 -8.00 -16.12
CA GLU A 173 -1.38 -8.82 -15.28
C GLU A 173 0.05 -8.92 -15.84
N LYS A 174 0.22 -8.95 -17.16
CA LYS A 174 1.55 -9.08 -17.78
C LYS A 174 2.38 -7.81 -17.58
N SER A 175 1.76 -6.65 -17.76
CA SER A 175 2.37 -5.34 -17.50
C SER A 175 2.64 -5.14 -16.02
N PHE A 176 1.78 -5.64 -15.13
CA PHE A 176 2.02 -5.66 -13.68
C PHE A 176 3.28 -6.45 -13.33
N GLU A 177 3.37 -7.69 -13.79
CA GLU A 177 4.53 -8.55 -13.56
C GLU A 177 5.83 -7.91 -14.08
N THR A 178 5.80 -7.44 -15.33
CA THR A 178 6.97 -6.85 -15.98
C THR A 178 7.44 -5.59 -15.24
N THR A 179 6.49 -4.71 -14.88
CA THR A 179 6.81 -3.45 -14.18
C THR A 179 7.33 -3.70 -12.78
N LEU A 180 6.73 -4.64 -12.04
CA LEU A 180 7.17 -4.99 -10.70
C LEU A 180 8.58 -5.59 -10.71
N LEU A 181 8.87 -6.52 -11.64
CA LEU A 181 10.21 -7.09 -11.78
C LEU A 181 11.27 -6.08 -12.23
N ASP A 182 10.90 -5.11 -13.09
CA ASP A 182 11.76 -4.00 -13.51
C ASP A 182 12.14 -3.12 -12.31
N LEU A 183 11.14 -2.70 -11.51
CA LEU A 183 11.38 -1.90 -10.31
C LEU A 183 12.30 -2.62 -9.32
N LEU A 184 12.00 -3.88 -9.01
CA LEU A 184 12.83 -4.70 -8.11
C LEU A 184 14.25 -4.92 -8.65
N GLY A 185 14.43 -4.87 -9.96
CA GLY A 185 15.72 -4.95 -10.64
C GLY A 185 16.48 -3.62 -10.71
N ASN A 186 15.85 -2.50 -10.37
CA ASN A 186 16.40 -1.16 -10.56
C ASN A 186 16.28 -0.30 -9.28
N PRO A 187 17.20 -0.49 -8.31
CA PRO A 187 17.19 0.24 -7.04
C PRO A 187 17.27 1.77 -7.19
N GLU A 188 17.99 2.28 -8.20
CA GLU A 188 18.07 3.72 -8.45
C GLU A 188 16.73 4.31 -8.88
N LYS A 189 15.99 3.59 -9.73
CA LYS A 189 14.64 3.97 -10.14
C LYS A 189 13.69 4.00 -8.94
N MET A 190 13.70 2.95 -8.10
CA MET A 190 12.88 2.92 -6.88
C MET A 190 13.21 4.07 -5.93
N LYS A 191 14.52 4.38 -5.75
CA LYS A 191 14.95 5.50 -4.90
C LYS A 191 14.40 6.84 -5.41
N LYS A 192 14.54 7.12 -6.71
CA LYS A 192 14.00 8.36 -7.33
C LYS A 192 12.49 8.46 -7.19
N MET A 193 11.77 7.36 -7.39
CA MET A 193 10.31 7.32 -7.19
C MET A 193 9.93 7.61 -5.74
N GLY A 194 10.68 7.09 -4.77
CA GLY A 194 10.45 7.35 -3.35
C GLY A 194 10.72 8.79 -2.94
N GLU A 195 11.80 9.39 -3.44
CA GLU A 195 12.11 10.81 -3.22
C GLU A 195 11.00 11.71 -3.80
N ALA A 196 10.57 11.44 -5.03
CA ALA A 196 9.45 12.16 -5.65
C ALA A 196 8.13 11.98 -4.89
N ALA A 197 7.88 10.79 -4.32
CA ALA A 197 6.68 10.53 -3.52
C ALA A 197 6.63 11.39 -2.26
N LEU A 198 7.76 11.48 -1.54
CA LEU A 198 7.88 12.32 -0.35
C LEU A 198 7.75 13.80 -0.69
N GLU A 199 8.33 14.25 -1.80
CA GLU A 199 8.20 15.63 -2.27
C GLU A 199 6.73 16.00 -2.54
N VAL A 200 6.01 15.16 -3.31
CA VAL A 200 4.58 15.40 -3.61
C VAL A 200 3.76 15.44 -2.33
N VAL A 201 4.01 14.53 -1.40
CA VAL A 201 3.27 14.51 -0.13
C VAL A 201 3.57 15.78 0.68
N HIS A 202 4.83 16.20 0.78
CA HIS A 202 5.23 17.41 1.49
C HIS A 202 4.63 18.69 0.86
N GLU A 203 4.60 18.81 -0.47
CA GLU A 203 3.97 19.94 -1.18
C GLU A 203 2.46 20.04 -0.91
N ASN A 204 1.80 18.88 -0.75
CA ASN A 204 0.35 18.78 -0.59
C ASN A 204 -0.09 18.66 0.89
N GLN A 205 0.85 18.56 1.82
CA GLN A 205 0.60 18.69 3.26
C GLN A 205 0.21 20.14 3.62
N GLY A 206 -0.63 20.27 4.65
CA GLY A 206 -1.17 21.57 5.09
C GLY A 206 -2.24 22.15 4.17
N ALA A 207 -2.69 21.43 3.13
CA ALA A 207 -3.80 21.86 2.28
C ALA A 207 -5.10 22.05 3.08
N THR A 208 -5.34 21.26 4.13
CA THR A 208 -6.48 21.50 5.04
C THR A 208 -6.33 22.79 5.82
N GLU A 209 -5.16 23.07 6.38
CA GLU A 209 -4.92 24.31 7.13
C GLU A 209 -5.04 25.53 6.22
N ARG A 210 -4.50 25.46 4.99
CA ARG A 210 -4.67 26.50 3.97
C ARG A 210 -6.14 26.70 3.59
N ASN A 211 -6.88 25.62 3.37
CA ASN A 211 -8.30 25.70 3.04
C ASN A 211 -9.14 26.24 4.20
N ILE A 212 -8.82 25.87 5.44
CA ILE A 212 -9.47 26.43 6.64
C ILE A 212 -9.14 27.92 6.75
N ALA A 213 -7.88 28.32 6.58
CA ALA A 213 -7.49 29.72 6.62
C ALA A 213 -8.20 30.56 5.54
N SER A 214 -8.24 30.09 4.29
CA SER A 214 -8.97 30.76 3.21
C SER A 214 -10.49 30.79 3.47
N PHE A 215 -11.06 29.74 4.06
CA PHE A 215 -12.46 29.73 4.45
C PHE A 215 -12.74 30.72 5.59
N GLU A 216 -11.86 30.81 6.59
CA GLU A 216 -11.95 31.79 7.68
C GLU A 216 -11.86 33.24 7.16
N GLU A 217 -11.00 33.50 6.17
CA GLU A 217 -10.92 34.79 5.48
C GLU A 217 -12.24 35.14 4.79
N LEU A 218 -12.80 34.23 3.99
CA LEU A 218 -14.10 34.42 3.33
C LEU A 218 -15.25 34.62 4.34
N VAL A 219 -15.26 33.86 5.43
CA VAL A 219 -16.26 34.00 6.49
C VAL A 219 -16.19 35.38 7.14
N LYS A 220 -14.97 35.91 7.37
CA LYS A 220 -14.76 37.28 7.89
C LYS A 220 -15.18 38.33 6.87
N GLU A 221 -14.78 38.17 5.60
CA GLU A 221 -15.07 39.12 4.51
C GLU A 221 -16.58 39.28 4.28
N TYR A 222 -17.32 38.18 4.26
CA TYR A 222 -18.76 38.17 3.98
C TYR A 222 -19.65 38.19 5.23
N GLY A 223 -19.07 38.34 6.43
CA GLY A 223 -19.82 38.43 7.69
C GLY A 223 -20.68 37.19 7.99
N ILE A 224 -20.27 36.01 7.51
CA ILE A 224 -21.04 34.78 7.64
C ILE A 224 -20.98 34.29 9.09
N ARG A 225 -22.11 34.23 9.79
CA ARG A 225 -22.18 33.56 11.10
C ARG A 225 -22.35 32.06 10.91
N LEU A 226 -21.27 31.32 11.16
CA LEU A 226 -21.34 29.86 11.26
C LEU A 226 -22.19 29.50 12.50
N ARG A 227 -23.26 28.71 12.31
CA ARG A 227 -24.01 28.13 13.44
C ARG A 227 -23.14 27.03 14.07
N GLY A 228 -22.48 27.34 15.17
CA GLY A 228 -21.81 26.33 16.01
C GLY A 228 -22.83 25.44 16.72
N LYS A 229 -22.57 24.13 16.77
CA LYS A 229 -23.27 23.18 17.64
C LYS A 229 -23.02 23.55 19.10
N ALA A 230 -24.10 23.61 19.89
CA ALA A 230 -24.07 23.46 21.34
C ALA A 230 -23.78 21.99 21.71
#